data_AF-K1XPQ1-F1
#
_entry.id   AF-K1XPQ1-F1
#
_cell.length_a   1.000
_cell.length_b   1.000
_cell.length_c   1.000
_cell.angle_alpha   90.00
_cell.angle_beta   90.00
_cell.angle_gamma   90.00
#
_symmetry.space_group_name_H-M   'P 1'
#
loop_
_entity.id
_entity.type
_entity.pdbx_description
1 polymer ?
#
loop_
_entity_poly.entity_id
_entity_poly.type
_entity_poly.pdbx_seq_one_letter_code
_entity_poly.pdbx_strand_id
1 'polypeptide(L)' 'MYDANVFEIIKGLEPSDRGELEITDVNNYYIKQNTLTYDVLKGFWTDAGTFESLFHASELVKKNAGDVSEED' A
#
# COMPACT_ATOMS: atom_id res chain seq x y z
N MET A 1 -8.18 -2.64 2.39
CA MET A 1 -9.13 -2.25 1.31
C MET A 1 -10.19 -1.34 1.91
N TYR A 2 -10.71 -0.36 1.16
CA TYR A 2 -11.74 0.56 1.64
C TYR A 2 -13.12 0.24 1.07
N ASP A 3 -14.16 0.58 1.82
CA ASP A 3 -15.54 0.62 1.35
C ASP A 3 -15.84 1.95 0.62
N ALA A 4 -17.08 2.13 0.17
CA ALA A 4 -17.49 3.33 -0.57
C ALA A 4 -17.46 4.62 0.28
N ASN A 5 -17.42 4.53 1.61
CA ASN A 5 -17.39 5.71 2.48
C ASN A 5 -16.09 6.52 2.32
N VAL A 6 -15.03 5.90 1.78
CA VAL A 6 -13.75 6.55 1.51
C VAL A 6 -13.87 7.81 0.67
N PHE A 7 -14.84 7.87 -0.26
CA PHE A 7 -15.04 9.04 -1.11
C PHE A 7 -15.55 10.26 -0.34
N GLU A 8 -16.38 10.06 0.69
CA GLU A 8 -16.82 11.17 1.55
C GLU A 8 -15.73 11.58 2.53
N ILE A 9 -14.93 10.63 3.02
CA ILE A 9 -13.78 10.91 3.90
C ILE A 9 -12.76 11.80 3.17
N ILE A 10 -12.37 11.43 1.94
CA ILE A 10 -11.37 12.18 1.15
C ILE A 10 -11.81 13.62 0.89
N LYS A 11 -13.11 13.88 0.64
CA LYS A 11 -13.64 15.23 0.42
C LYS A 11 -13.48 16.14 1.64
N GLY A 12 -13.41 15.57 2.84
CA GLY A 12 -13.27 16.30 4.10
C GLY A 12 -11.84 16.40 4.62
N LEU A 13 -10.84 15.88 3.89
CA LEU A 13 -9.44 15.97 4.31
C LEU A 13 -8.89 17.38 4.11
N GLU A 14 -8.02 17.78 5.03
CA GLU A 14 -7.22 18.99 4.92
C GLU A 14 -5.78 18.63 4.50
N PRO A 15 -5.08 19.46 3.71
CA PRO A 15 -3.70 19.21 3.36
C PRO A 15 -2.80 19.15 4.60
N SER A 16 -1.86 18.21 4.62
CA SER A 16 -0.82 18.12 5.64
C SER A 16 0.18 19.28 5.55
N ASP A 17 1.14 19.33 6.48
CA ASP A 17 2.23 20.33 6.47
C ASP A 17 3.04 20.35 5.16
N ARG A 18 3.07 19.23 4.41
CA ARG A 18 3.71 19.13 3.10
C ARG A 18 2.76 19.42 1.91
N GLY A 19 1.51 19.76 2.19
CA GLY A 19 0.51 20.13 1.19
C GLY A 19 -0.17 18.96 0.48
N GLU A 20 -0.10 17.74 1.04
CA GLU A 20 -0.71 16.54 0.47
C GLU A 20 -1.98 16.13 1.23
N LEU A 21 -2.95 15.52 0.53
CA LEU A 21 -4.04 14.81 1.18
C LEU A 21 -3.57 13.39 1.52
N GLU A 22 -3.44 13.09 2.81
CA GLU A 22 -2.72 11.91 3.27
C GLU A 22 -3.59 10.66 3.31
N ILE A 23 -3.10 9.56 2.75
CA ILE A 23 -3.74 8.24 2.93
C ILE A 23 -3.74 7.80 4.40
N THR A 24 -2.78 8.29 5.18
CA THR A 24 -2.70 8.05 6.64
C THR A 24 -3.89 8.66 7.37
N ASP A 25 -4.41 9.81 6.93
CA ASP A 25 -5.59 10.42 7.56
C ASP A 25 -6.87 9.63 7.25
N VAL A 26 -6.97 9.08 6.03
CA VAL A 26 -8.02 8.10 5.70
C VAL A 26 -7.92 6.89 6.63
N ASN A 27 -6.73 6.31 6.81
CA ASN A 27 -6.54 5.17 7.72
C ASN A 27 -6.92 5.51 9.17
N ASN A 28 -6.52 6.69 9.66
CA ASN A 28 -6.85 7.16 11.00
C ASN A 28 -8.35 7.35 11.21
N TYR A 29 -9.10 7.72 10.17
CA TYR A 29 -10.56 7.72 10.23
C TYR A 29 -11.11 6.32 10.55
N TYR A 30 -10.72 5.30 9.79
CA TYR A 30 -11.19 3.91 10.01
C TYR A 30 -10.71 3.34 11.35
N ILE A 31 -9.53 3.74 11.84
CA ILE A 31 -9.06 3.39 13.19
C ILE A 31 -9.99 3.98 14.26
N LYS A 32 -10.34 5.27 14.16
CA LYS A 32 -11.26 5.95 15.10
C LYS A 32 -12.65 5.30 15.13
N GLN A 33 -13.07 4.70 14.01
CA GLN A 33 -14.33 3.96 13.91
C GLN A 33 -14.22 2.49 14.36
N ASN A 34 -13.04 2.01 14.74
CA ASN A 34 -12.75 0.59 15.01
C ASN A 34 -13.12 -0.36 13.84
N THR A 35 -13.05 0.13 12.61
CA THR A 35 -13.38 -0.65 11.40
C THR A 35 -12.15 -0.99 10.56
N LEU A 36 -10.98 -0.44 10.90
CA LEU A 36 -9.72 -0.83 10.25
C LEU A 36 -9.34 -2.26 10.61
N THR A 37 -8.95 -3.03 9.59
CA THR A 37 -8.32 -4.34 9.73
C THR A 37 -6.93 -4.32 9.11
N TYR A 38 -6.08 -5.26 9.50
CA TYR A 38 -4.71 -5.38 8.99
C TYR A 38 -4.35 -6.85 8.79
N ASP A 39 -3.41 -7.08 7.88
CA ASP A 39 -2.74 -8.36 7.68
C ASP A 39 -1.23 -8.15 7.66
N VAL A 40 -0.49 -9.20 8.03
CA VAL A 40 0.97 -9.21 7.99
C VAL A 40 1.41 -9.94 6.73
N LEU A 41 2.08 -9.22 5.83
CA LEU A 41 2.65 -9.80 4.62
C LEU A 41 3.77 -10.79 4.98
N LYS A 42 3.65 -12.02 4.47
CA LYS A 42 4.72 -13.02 4.46
C LYS A 42 5.38 -13.01 3.09
N GLY A 43 6.70 -12.88 3.03
CA GLY A 43 7.44 -12.74 1.78
C GLY A 43 8.07 -11.36 1.67
N PHE A 44 8.26 -10.87 0.44
CA PHE A 44 8.94 -9.61 0.19
C PHE A 44 7.96 -8.52 -0.26
N TRP A 45 8.22 -7.29 0.20
CA TRP A 45 7.68 -6.07 -0.36
C TRP A 45 8.85 -5.10 -0.56
N THR A 46 8.89 -4.45 -1.71
CA THR A 46 9.89 -3.45 -2.06
C THR A 46 9.20 -2.34 -2.85
N ASP A 47 9.65 -1.11 -2.70
CA ASP A 47 9.34 -0.03 -3.62
C ASP A 47 10.40 0.05 -4.74
N ALA A 48 10.19 0.97 -5.68
CA ALA A 48 11.07 1.23 -6.81
C ALA A 48 11.28 2.74 -7.02
N GLY A 49 11.44 3.49 -5.92
CA GLY A 49 11.58 4.95 -5.95
C GLY A 49 12.95 5.46 -6.42
N THR A 50 13.97 4.60 -6.50
CA THR A 50 15.34 4.92 -6.96
C THR A 50 15.81 3.93 -8.02
N PHE A 51 16.90 4.23 -8.74
CA PHE A 51 17.47 3.29 -9.71
C PHE A 51 17.91 1.98 -9.05
N GLU A 52 18.50 2.06 -7.87
CA GLU A 52 18.97 0.90 -7.11
C GLU A 52 17.80 0.04 -6.61
N SER A 53 16.74 0.66 -6.07
CA SER A 53 15.55 -0.06 -5.60
C SER A 53 14.76 -0.68 -6.76
N LEU A 54 14.66 0.02 -7.90
CA LEU A 54 14.07 -0.54 -9.12
C LEU A 54 14.84 -1.76 -9.64
N PHE A 55 16.18 -1.68 -9.69
CA PHE A 55 17.01 -2.82 -10.08
C PHE A 55 16.84 -3.99 -9.12
N HIS A 56 16.80 -3.72 -7.81
CA HIS A 56 16.56 -4.73 -6.79
C HIS A 56 15.19 -5.40 -6.95
N ALA A 57 14.12 -4.62 -7.16
CA ALA A 57 12.78 -5.13 -7.40
C ALA A 57 12.72 -6.04 -8.64
N SER A 58 13.41 -5.65 -9.71
CA SER A 58 13.51 -6.46 -10.94
C SER A 58 14.20 -7.80 -10.70
N GLU A 59 15.29 -7.81 -9.93
CA GLU A 59 16.01 -9.05 -9.56
C GLU A 59 15.17 -9.94 -8.62
N LEU A 60 14.40 -9.36 -7.70
CA LEU A 60 13.46 -10.12 -6.87
C LEU A 60 12.40 -10.81 -7.72
N VAL A 61 11.78 -10.11 -8.68
CA VAL A 61 10.81 -10.73 -9.58
C VAL A 61 11.45 -11.84 -10.40
N LYS A 62 12.63 -11.61 -10.98
CA LYS A 62 13.35 -12.62 -11.78
C LYS A 62 13.68 -13.88 -10.98
N LYS A 63 14.12 -13.73 -9.73
CA LYS A 63 14.45 -14.88 -8.85
C LYS A 63 13.21 -15.68 -8.50
N ASN A 64 12.09 -15.01 -8.22
CA ASN A 64 10.85 -15.67 -7.82
C ASN A 64 9.96 -16.08 -9.00
N ALA A 65 10.25 -15.63 -10.22
CA ALA A 65 9.54 -16.06 -11.44
C ALA A 65 9.75 -17.55 -11.76
N GLY A 66 10.76 -18.19 -11.17
CA GLY A 66 10.97 -19.64 -11.24
C GLY A 66 10.08 -20.47 -10.30
N ASP A 67 9.42 -19.85 -9.31
CA ASP A 67 8.47 -20.50 -8.40
C ASP A 67 7.02 -20.42 -8.92
N VAL A 68 6.79 -19.80 -10.10
CA VAL A 68 5.51 -19.81 -10.81
C VAL A 68 5.57 -20.88 -11.92
N SER A 69 5.84 -22.12 -11.55
CA SER A 69 5.63 -23.29 -12.44
C SER A 69 4.43 -24.09 -11.95
N GLU A 70 3.37 -24.07 -12.76
CA GLU A 70 2.23 -25.01 -12.80
C GLU A 70 1.46 -25.24 -11.48
N GLU A 71 0.38 -24.47 -11.31
CA GLU A 71 -0.83 -25.01 -10.70
C GLU A 71 -1.89 -25.14 -11.81
N ASP A 72 -2.12 -26.39 -12.25
CA ASP A 72 -3.36 -26.84 -12.91
C ASP A 72 -4.55 -26.82 -11.93
#